data_AF-E6XR14-F1
#
_entry.id   AF-E6XR14-F1
#
_cell.length_a   1.000
_cell.length_b   1.000
_cell.length_c   1.000
_cell.angle_alpha   90.00
_cell.angle_beta   90.00
_cell.angle_gamma   90.00
#
_symmetry.space_group_name_H-M   'P 1'
#
loop_
_entity.id
_entity.type
_entity.pdbx_description
1 polymer ?
#
loop_
_entity_poly.entity_id
_entity_poly.type
_entity_poly.pdbx_seq_one_letter_code
_entity_poly.pdbx_strand_id
1 'polypeptide(L)'
;MQPITGFSLLIARTDGLEPNPLKIPLYFNGQPTHTFIAGLVIEGQYRCVLPNKTSGYLVITSFDCPFEESTEFSLLDEGFKLIATTSLAQMYDSFLLYAHWPMADNRLRLHYYGQFVLDLVMTTGSSWLSFQPKLKLVEVVDPQSDPQTASSLAELAQRLARIDNIN
;
A
#
# COMPACT_ATOMS: atom_id res chain seq x y z
N MET A 1 10.18 -9.03 3.85
CA MET A 1 8.70 -9.10 3.92
C MET A 1 8.23 -10.27 3.08
N GLN A 2 7.05 -10.85 3.36
CA GLN A 2 6.50 -11.97 2.62
C GLN A 2 5.07 -11.66 2.13
N PRO A 3 4.75 -11.82 0.82
CA PRO A 3 3.38 -11.67 0.32
C PRO A 3 2.43 -12.69 0.96
N ILE A 4 1.18 -12.27 1.19
CA ILE A 4 0.09 -13.11 1.72
C ILE A 4 -1.22 -12.79 1.00
N THR A 5 -2.30 -13.55 1.19
CA THR A 5 -3.63 -13.29 0.56
C THR A 5 -4.82 -13.40 1.53
N GLY A 6 -4.56 -13.39 2.85
CA GLY A 6 -5.61 -13.57 3.86
C GLY A 6 -6.50 -12.36 4.18
N PHE A 7 -6.20 -11.14 3.73
CA PHE A 7 -7.01 -9.97 4.09
C PHE A 7 -8.12 -9.74 3.08
N SER A 8 -9.24 -9.19 3.56
CA SER A 8 -10.37 -8.77 2.72
C SER A 8 -11.10 -7.59 3.34
N LEU A 9 -11.82 -6.84 2.50
CA LEU A 9 -12.60 -5.66 2.88
C LEU A 9 -14.08 -5.96 2.79
N LEU A 10 -14.87 -5.50 3.77
CA LEU A 10 -16.32 -5.53 3.67
C LEU A 10 -16.84 -4.23 3.05
N ILE A 11 -16.99 -4.24 1.72
CA ILE A 11 -17.42 -3.08 0.92
C ILE A 11 -18.93 -3.02 0.65
N ALA A 12 -19.62 -4.17 0.71
CA ALA A 12 -21.05 -4.24 0.44
C ALA A 12 -21.86 -3.89 1.71
N ARG A 13 -22.74 -2.89 1.62
CA ARG A 13 -23.73 -2.59 2.66
C ARG A 13 -25.14 -2.95 2.18
N THR A 14 -25.94 -3.55 3.04
CA THR A 14 -27.33 -3.94 2.75
C THR A 14 -28.32 -2.77 2.83
N ASP A 15 -27.86 -1.59 3.25
CA ASP A 15 -28.68 -0.39 3.47
C ASP A 15 -28.71 0.58 2.27
N GLY A 16 -27.99 0.25 1.18
CA GLY A 16 -27.96 1.06 -0.04
C GLY A 16 -27.11 2.35 0.06
N LEU A 17 -26.40 2.56 1.15
CA LEU A 17 -25.46 3.69 1.29
C LEU A 17 -24.10 3.33 0.70
N GLU A 18 -23.47 4.29 0.03
CA GLU A 18 -22.09 4.12 -0.41
C GLU A 18 -21.14 3.89 0.78
N PRO A 19 -20.14 3.00 0.63
CA PRO A 19 -19.16 2.76 1.67
C PRO A 19 -18.32 4.04 1.89
N ASN A 20 -18.05 4.37 3.15
CA ASN A 20 -17.09 5.43 3.47
C ASN A 20 -15.66 4.89 3.27
N PRO A 21 -14.91 5.33 2.24
CA PRO A 21 -13.61 4.75 1.91
C PRO A 21 -12.57 4.98 3.01
N LEU A 22 -12.79 5.90 3.95
CA LEU A 22 -11.87 6.17 5.06
C LEU A 22 -12.05 5.20 6.24
N LYS A 23 -13.11 4.38 6.23
CA LYS A 23 -13.45 3.49 7.35
C LYS A 23 -14.12 2.21 6.88
N ILE A 24 -13.32 1.30 6.34
CA ILE A 24 -13.76 0.01 5.84
C ILE A 24 -13.38 -1.11 6.81
N PRO A 25 -14.32 -1.98 7.22
CA PRO A 25 -14.01 -3.12 8.09
C PRO A 25 -13.04 -4.09 7.42
N LEU A 26 -11.99 -4.47 8.15
CA LEU A 26 -10.99 -5.43 7.70
C LEU A 26 -11.28 -6.84 8.24
N TYR A 27 -11.15 -7.83 7.37
CA TYR A 27 -11.29 -9.25 7.67
C TYR A 27 -9.98 -9.97 7.39
N PHE A 28 -9.69 -11.02 8.17
CA PHE A 28 -8.56 -11.93 7.94
C PHE A 28 -9.06 -13.36 7.91
N ASN A 29 -8.83 -14.07 6.80
CA ASN A 29 -9.34 -15.43 6.54
C ASN A 29 -10.85 -15.57 6.84
N GLY A 30 -11.64 -14.57 6.42
CA GLY A 30 -13.09 -14.54 6.61
C GLY A 30 -13.56 -14.18 8.02
N GLN A 31 -12.67 -13.90 8.97
CA GLN A 31 -13.02 -13.48 10.33
C GLN A 31 -12.83 -11.97 10.51
N PRO A 32 -13.72 -11.28 11.24
CA PRO A 32 -13.56 -9.86 11.51
C PRO A 32 -12.32 -9.62 12.37
N THR A 33 -11.48 -8.68 11.94
CA THR A 33 -10.31 -8.26 12.74
C THR A 33 -10.67 -7.23 13.82
N HIS A 34 -11.89 -6.69 13.77
CA HIS A 34 -12.33 -5.52 14.53
C HIS A 34 -11.53 -4.23 14.28
N THR A 35 -10.68 -4.22 13.24
CA THR A 35 -9.96 -3.05 12.74
C THR A 35 -10.66 -2.49 11.50
N PHE A 36 -10.55 -1.17 11.35
CA PHE A 36 -11.00 -0.46 10.16
C PHE A 36 -9.79 0.20 9.51
N ILE A 37 -9.71 0.12 8.19
CA ILE A 37 -8.67 0.79 7.40
C ILE A 37 -9.32 1.64 6.30
N ALA A 38 -8.56 2.57 5.73
CA ALA A 38 -8.98 3.29 4.53
C ALA A 38 -8.78 2.41 3.28
N GLY A 39 -9.50 2.70 2.19
CA GLY A 39 -9.41 2.00 0.91
C GLY A 39 -10.58 1.05 0.60
N LEU A 40 -10.86 0.89 -0.69
CA LEU A 40 -11.95 0.07 -1.24
C LEU A 40 -11.43 -1.17 -1.98
N VAL A 41 -10.18 -1.12 -2.46
CA VAL A 41 -9.51 -2.21 -3.17
C VAL A 41 -8.24 -2.58 -2.40
N ILE A 42 -7.94 -3.87 -2.25
CA ILE A 42 -6.64 -4.33 -1.75
C ILE A 42 -5.70 -4.45 -2.93
N GLU A 43 -4.64 -3.64 -2.93
CA GLU A 43 -3.57 -3.68 -3.94
C GLU A 43 -2.49 -4.67 -3.58
N GLY A 44 -2.25 -4.86 -2.28
CA GLY A 44 -1.16 -5.70 -1.79
C GLY A 44 -1.27 -5.97 -0.30
N GLN A 45 -0.71 -7.10 0.13
CA GLN A 45 -0.69 -7.46 1.54
C GLN A 45 0.51 -8.34 1.86
N TYR A 46 1.12 -8.05 3.00
CA TYR A 46 2.41 -8.60 3.38
C TYR A 46 2.44 -8.95 4.86
N ARG A 47 3.09 -10.06 5.19
CA ARG A 47 3.65 -10.28 6.53
C ARG A 47 5.01 -9.60 6.60
N CYS A 48 5.27 -8.89 7.69
CA CYS A 48 6.50 -8.15 7.90
C CYS A 48 7.04 -8.26 9.32
N VAL A 49 8.30 -7.83 9.51
CA VAL A 49 8.92 -7.69 10.82
C VAL A 49 8.88 -6.22 11.20
N LEU A 50 8.27 -5.94 12.35
CA LEU A 50 8.15 -4.59 12.89
C LEU A 50 9.48 -4.12 13.49
N PRO A 51 9.68 -2.80 13.68
CA PRO A 51 10.92 -2.25 14.23
C PRO A 51 11.30 -2.80 15.62
N ASN A 52 10.32 -3.22 16.43
CA ASN A 52 10.49 -3.88 17.72
C ASN A 52 10.75 -5.40 17.62
N LYS A 53 10.99 -5.94 16.42
CA LYS A 53 11.26 -7.37 16.13
C LYS A 53 10.08 -8.33 16.32
N THR A 54 8.86 -7.83 16.50
CA THR A 54 7.66 -8.68 16.43
C THR A 54 7.16 -8.81 14.99
N SER A 55 6.30 -9.78 14.69
CA SER A 55 5.67 -9.82 13.38
C SER A 55 4.58 -8.74 13.29
N GLY A 56 4.16 -8.47 12.06
CA GLY A 56 3.04 -7.59 11.76
C GLY A 56 2.56 -7.82 10.34
N TYR A 57 1.62 -6.97 9.93
CA TYR A 57 1.07 -7.01 8.60
C TYR A 57 1.07 -5.62 7.98
N LEU A 58 1.41 -5.54 6.71
CA LEU A 58 1.20 -4.36 5.89
C LEU A 58 0.08 -4.66 4.89
N VAL A 59 -0.93 -3.80 4.86
CA VAL A 59 -2.02 -3.86 3.88
C VAL A 59 -1.97 -2.57 3.07
N ILE A 60 -1.95 -2.72 1.75
CA ILE A 60 -1.96 -1.64 0.78
C ILE A 60 -3.34 -1.65 0.14
N THR A 61 -3.99 -0.51 0.16
CA THR A 61 -5.31 -0.36 -0.40
C THR A 61 -5.39 0.90 -1.24
N SER A 62 -6.33 0.94 -2.18
CA SER A 62 -6.60 2.13 -2.97
C SER A 62 -8.08 2.46 -2.92
N PHE A 63 -8.40 3.73 -3.16
CA PHE A 63 -9.74 4.15 -3.51
C PHE A 63 -9.65 5.35 -4.45
N ASP A 64 -10.63 5.44 -5.34
CA ASP A 64 -10.81 6.56 -6.25
C ASP A 64 -12.09 7.27 -5.87
N CYS A 65 -12.02 8.57 -5.62
CA CYS A 65 -13.18 9.43 -5.49
C CYS A 65 -13.02 10.65 -6.40
N PRO A 66 -14.11 11.31 -6.82
CA PRO A 66 -14.09 12.33 -7.88
C PRO A 66 -13.10 13.49 -7.70
N PHE A 67 -12.58 13.69 -6.50
CA PHE A 67 -11.68 14.78 -6.14
C PHE A 67 -10.29 14.30 -5.71
N GLU A 68 -10.11 13.00 -5.44
CA GLU A 68 -8.91 12.45 -4.81
C GLU A 68 -8.77 10.95 -5.15
N GLU A 69 -7.64 10.59 -5.73
CA GLU A 69 -7.15 9.21 -5.75
C GLU A 69 -6.16 9.05 -4.59
N SER A 70 -6.29 7.97 -3.83
CA SER A 70 -5.38 7.67 -2.73
C SER A 70 -4.93 6.22 -2.73
N THR A 71 -3.63 6.03 -2.56
CA THR A 71 -3.06 4.77 -2.10
C THR A 71 -2.75 4.86 -0.61
N GLU A 72 -3.36 3.98 0.15
CA GLU A 72 -3.32 3.91 1.61
C GLU A 72 -2.44 2.75 2.07
N PHE A 73 -1.63 3.00 3.08
CA PHE A 73 -0.72 2.01 3.66
C PHE A 73 -1.05 1.83 5.14
N SER A 74 -1.55 0.66 5.50
CA SER A 74 -1.95 0.31 6.86
C SER A 74 -1.00 -0.73 7.45
N LEU A 75 -0.29 -0.35 8.52
CA LEU A 75 0.57 -1.25 9.28
C LEU A 75 -0.18 -1.74 10.52
N LEU A 76 -0.26 -3.07 10.66
CA LEU A 76 -0.94 -3.77 11.74
C LEU A 76 0.07 -4.57 12.58
N ASP A 77 -0.22 -4.73 13.86
CA ASP A 77 0.47 -5.72 14.69
C ASP A 77 -0.07 -7.15 14.47
N GLU A 78 0.49 -8.15 15.18
CA GLU A 78 0.05 -9.55 15.08
C GLU A 78 -1.42 -9.76 15.49
N GLY A 79 -1.97 -8.87 16.33
CA GLY A 79 -3.36 -8.86 16.77
C GLY A 79 -4.28 -8.05 15.86
N PHE A 80 -3.81 -7.67 14.66
CA PHE A 80 -4.52 -6.85 13.67
C PHE A 80 -4.82 -5.42 14.11
N LYS A 81 -4.22 -4.93 15.20
CA LYS A 81 -4.40 -3.53 15.61
C LYS A 81 -3.64 -2.63 14.65
N LEU A 82 -4.30 -1.57 14.18
CA LEU A 82 -3.67 -0.53 13.39
C LEU A 82 -2.66 0.25 14.24
N ILE A 83 -1.38 0.20 13.86
CA ILE A 83 -0.27 0.81 14.60
C ILE A 83 0.41 1.96 13.86
N ALA A 84 0.29 2.00 12.53
CA ALA A 84 0.72 3.15 11.73
C ALA A 84 -0.04 3.20 10.40
N THR A 85 -0.22 4.42 9.89
CA THR A 85 -0.69 4.66 8.53
C THR A 85 0.15 5.71 7.84
N THR A 86 0.17 5.66 6.51
CA THR A 86 0.56 6.78 5.65
C THR A 86 -0.22 6.64 4.35
N SER A 87 -0.34 7.71 3.59
CA SER A 87 -1.02 7.72 2.31
C SER A 87 -0.18 8.45 1.28
N LEU A 88 -0.35 8.05 0.03
CA LEU A 88 -0.04 8.87 -1.13
C LEU A 88 -1.38 9.32 -1.69
N ALA A 89 -1.75 10.57 -1.41
CA ALA A 89 -2.96 11.19 -1.90
C ALA A 89 -2.61 12.49 -2.62
N GLN A 90 -3.17 12.70 -3.80
CA GLN A 90 -2.95 13.92 -4.56
C GLN A 90 -4.25 14.36 -5.21
N MET A 91 -4.55 15.66 -5.11
CA MET A 91 -5.69 16.24 -5.82
C MET A 91 -5.32 16.44 -7.30
N TYR A 92 -6.22 16.06 -8.20
CA TYR A 92 -6.14 16.31 -9.65
C TYR A 92 -5.01 15.61 -10.41
N ASP A 93 -4.37 14.59 -9.83
CA ASP A 93 -3.39 13.74 -10.50
C ASP A 93 -3.66 12.28 -10.14
N SER A 94 -3.50 11.37 -11.11
CA SER A 94 -3.83 9.96 -10.92
C SER A 94 -2.58 9.13 -10.63
N PHE A 95 -2.52 8.50 -9.47
CA PHE A 95 -1.42 7.64 -9.05
C PHE A 95 -1.84 6.18 -9.06
N LEU A 96 -2.00 5.64 -10.27
CA LEU A 96 -2.27 4.22 -10.43
C LEU A 96 -1.03 3.41 -10.03
N LEU A 97 -1.14 2.62 -8.96
CA LEU A 97 -0.09 1.69 -8.56
C LEU A 97 0.02 0.58 -9.60
N TYR A 98 1.17 0.49 -10.27
CA TYR A 98 1.41 -0.52 -11.31
C TYR A 98 1.94 -1.83 -10.71
N ALA A 99 2.94 -1.72 -9.84
CA ALA A 99 3.59 -2.87 -9.23
C ALA A 99 4.18 -2.51 -7.87
N HIS A 100 4.35 -3.52 -7.02
CA HIS A 100 5.01 -3.38 -5.73
C HIS A 100 5.70 -4.68 -5.35
N TRP A 101 6.82 -4.58 -4.63
CA TRP A 101 7.58 -5.76 -4.20
C TRP A 101 8.46 -5.48 -2.98
N PRO A 102 8.74 -6.51 -2.14
CA PRO A 102 9.68 -6.39 -1.03
C PRO A 102 11.10 -6.09 -1.49
N MET A 103 11.74 -5.11 -0.85
CA MET A 103 13.19 -4.86 -0.98
C MET A 103 13.95 -5.36 0.25
N ALA A 104 13.29 -5.37 1.41
CA ALA A 104 13.83 -5.86 2.67
C ALA A 104 12.68 -6.28 3.61
N ASP A 105 12.99 -6.62 4.87
CA ASP A 105 11.96 -6.87 5.89
C ASP A 105 11.18 -5.64 6.30
N ASN A 106 11.80 -4.46 6.19
CA ASN A 106 11.22 -3.19 6.58
C ASN A 106 10.99 -2.21 5.41
N ARG A 107 11.10 -2.68 4.16
CA ARG A 107 11.05 -1.83 2.98
C ARG A 107 10.32 -2.51 1.83
N LEU A 108 9.41 -1.76 1.22
CA LEU A 108 8.65 -2.15 0.05
C LEU A 108 8.88 -1.12 -1.06
N ARG A 109 9.17 -1.58 -2.28
CA ARG A 109 9.23 -0.75 -3.48
C ARG A 109 7.84 -0.62 -4.07
N LEU A 110 7.48 0.59 -4.46
CA LEU A 110 6.23 0.95 -5.10
C LEU A 110 6.54 1.59 -6.45
N HIS A 111 6.00 1.04 -7.53
CA HIS A 111 6.12 1.57 -8.87
C HIS A 111 4.73 1.96 -9.35
N TYR A 112 4.52 3.26 -9.55
CA TYR A 112 3.30 3.85 -10.09
C TYR A 112 3.44 4.07 -11.59
N TYR A 113 2.34 4.33 -12.29
CA TYR A 113 2.38 4.63 -13.72
C TYR A 113 3.36 5.78 -14.06
N GLY A 114 3.95 5.70 -15.25
CA GLY A 114 5.02 6.60 -15.67
C GLY A 114 6.39 6.14 -15.17
N GLN A 115 7.16 7.06 -14.58
CA GLN A 115 8.48 6.76 -13.99
C GLN A 115 8.50 7.00 -12.47
N PHE A 116 7.34 7.11 -11.86
CA PHE A 116 7.23 7.47 -10.45
C PHE A 116 7.41 6.25 -9.55
N VAL A 117 8.48 6.27 -8.76
CA VAL A 117 8.89 5.15 -7.92
C VAL A 117 9.17 5.62 -6.49
N LEU A 118 8.54 4.96 -5.52
CA LEU A 118 8.69 5.25 -4.10
C LEU A 118 9.18 4.01 -3.33
N ASP A 119 9.90 4.24 -2.24
CA ASP A 119 10.08 3.30 -1.15
C ASP A 119 9.09 3.61 -0.03
N LEU A 120 8.32 2.61 0.37
CA LEU A 120 7.66 2.59 1.67
C LEU A 120 8.60 1.97 2.70
N VAL A 121 8.99 2.75 3.71
CA VAL A 121 9.94 2.35 4.74
C VAL A 121 9.26 2.33 6.12
N MET A 122 9.38 1.18 6.81
CA MET A 122 9.03 1.05 8.22
C MET A 122 10.21 1.48 9.09
N THR A 123 9.97 2.49 9.93
CA THR A 123 10.97 3.08 10.83
C THR A 123 10.49 3.03 12.28
N THR A 124 11.43 3.09 13.24
CA THR A 124 11.10 3.34 14.65
C THR A 124 10.62 4.78 14.83
N GLY A 125 9.65 4.99 15.73
CA GLY A 125 9.33 6.31 16.24
C GLY A 125 10.55 6.93 16.92
N SER A 126 10.83 8.21 16.61
CA SER A 126 11.98 8.95 17.13
C SER A 126 11.73 9.60 18.51
N SER A 127 10.56 9.38 19.12
CA SER A 127 10.22 9.97 20.41
C SER A 127 10.58 9.01 21.53
N TRP A 128 11.35 9.49 22.51
CA TRP A 128 11.66 8.78 23.75
C TRP A 128 10.42 8.34 24.56
N LEU A 129 9.25 8.94 24.28
CA LEU A 129 7.96 8.61 24.89
C LEU A 129 7.10 7.66 24.03
N SER A 130 7.42 7.44 22.74
CA SER A 130 6.68 6.49 21.90
C SER A 130 7.58 5.85 20.82
N PHE A 131 7.92 4.58 21.03
CA PHE A 131 8.57 3.70 20.05
C PHE A 131 7.59 3.18 18.98
N GLN A 132 6.47 3.86 18.76
CA GLN A 132 5.48 3.38 17.80
C GLN A 132 6.08 3.38 16.39
N PRO A 133 5.91 2.28 15.63
CA PRO A 133 6.36 2.21 14.25
C PRO A 133 5.79 3.36 13.41
N LYS A 134 6.55 3.80 12.42
CA LYS A 134 6.12 4.81 11.45
C LYS A 134 6.35 4.30 10.04
N LEU A 135 5.44 4.65 9.14
CA LEU A 135 5.59 4.50 7.71
C LEU A 135 6.08 5.81 7.11
N LYS A 136 7.00 5.72 6.15
CA LYS A 136 7.48 6.86 5.37
C LYS A 136 7.54 6.49 3.90
N LEU A 137 7.04 7.37 3.06
CA LEU A 137 7.25 7.32 1.62
C LEU A 137 8.50 8.12 1.27
N VAL A 138 9.38 7.53 0.48
CA VAL A 138 10.65 8.13 0.05
C VAL A 138 10.78 7.96 -1.45
N GLU A 139 10.92 9.07 -2.19
CA GLU A 139 11.14 9.00 -3.63
C GLU A 139 12.48 8.36 -3.98
N VAL A 140 12.48 7.53 -5.03
CA VAL A 140 13.68 6.89 -5.54
C VAL A 140 14.28 7.77 -6.63
N VAL A 141 15.40 8.42 -6.34
CA VAL A 141 16.04 9.42 -7.22
C VAL A 141 16.61 8.81 -8.50
N ASP A 142 17.11 7.57 -8.45
CA ASP A 142 17.61 6.84 -9.61
C ASP A 142 17.00 5.42 -9.66
N PRO A 143 15.75 5.30 -10.14
CA PRO A 143 15.06 4.02 -10.13
C PRO A 143 15.67 3.01 -11.12
N GLN A 144 16.41 3.47 -12.14
CA GLN A 144 17.06 2.59 -13.12
C GLN A 144 18.31 1.90 -12.57
N SER A 145 18.89 2.41 -11.48
CA SER A 145 20.03 1.78 -10.80
C SER A 145 19.73 0.41 -10.20
N ASP A 146 18.46 0.13 -9.89
CA ASP A 146 17.99 -1.16 -9.38
C ASP A 146 17.46 -2.04 -10.53
N PRO A 147 18.04 -3.23 -10.79
CA PRO A 147 17.66 -4.06 -11.95
C PRO A 147 16.19 -4.47 -11.99
N GLN A 148 15.57 -4.71 -10.83
CA GLN A 148 14.16 -5.09 -10.76
C GLN A 148 13.25 -3.89 -11.08
N THR A 149 13.58 -2.73 -10.53
CA THR A 149 12.89 -1.46 -10.82
C THR A 149 13.01 -1.11 -12.31
N ALA A 150 14.22 -1.19 -12.88
CA ALA A 150 14.47 -0.98 -14.31
C ALA A 150 13.62 -1.92 -15.19
N SER A 151 13.56 -3.21 -14.82
CA SER A 151 12.75 -4.20 -15.53
C SER A 151 11.26 -3.88 -15.46
N SER A 152 10.76 -3.47 -14.29
CA SER A 152 9.36 -3.08 -14.11
C SER A 152 8.99 -1.83 -14.93
N LEU A 153 9.87 -0.84 -14.99
CA LEU A 153 9.71 0.36 -15.82
C LEU A 153 9.67 0.01 -17.32
N ALA A 154 10.58 -0.86 -17.77
CA ALA A 154 10.61 -1.31 -19.16
C ALA A 154 9.35 -2.09 -19.56
N GLU A 155 8.85 -2.95 -18.67
CA GLU A 155 7.60 -3.71 -18.89
C GLU A 155 6.41 -2.77 -19.03
N LEU A 156 6.26 -1.78 -18.15
CA LEU A 156 5.19 -0.79 -18.23
C LEU A 156 5.27 -0.01 -19.54
N ALA A 157 6.45 0.47 -19.92
CA ALA A 157 6.65 1.20 -21.17
C ALA A 157 6.24 0.37 -22.40
N GLN A 158 6.59 -0.92 -22.44
CA GLN A 158 6.19 -1.84 -23.51
C GLN A 158 4.67 -2.05 -23.53
N ARG A 159 4.03 -2.16 -22.36
CA ARG A 159 2.58 -2.31 -22.25
C ARG A 159 1.84 -1.09 -22.78
N LEU A 160 2.27 0.11 -22.41
CA LEU A 160 1.69 1.36 -22.89
C LEU A 160 1.85 1.52 -24.40
N ALA A 161 3.06 1.29 -24.92
CA ALA A 161 3.30 1.33 -26.36
C ALA A 161 2.43 0.34 -27.15
N ARG A 162 2.10 -0.82 -26.57
CA ARG A 162 1.19 -1.78 -27.21
C ARG A 162 -0.24 -1.25 -27.28
N ILE A 163 -0.72 -0.57 -26.24
CA ILE A 163 -2.08 0.01 -26.21
C ILE A 163 -2.19 1.12 -27.25
N ASP A 164 -1.18 1.98 -27.35
CA ASP A 164 -1.17 3.09 -28.33
C ASP A 164 -1.15 2.60 -29.79
N ASN A 165 -0.55 1.43 -30.06
CA ASN A 165 -0.51 0.85 -31.40
C ASN A 165 -1.79 0.09 -31.80
N ILE A 166 -2.76 -0.05 -30.88
CA ILE A 166 -4.06 -0.70 -31.14
C ILE A 166 -5.18 0.33 -31.33
N ASN A 167 -4.94 1.59 -30.94
CA ASN A 167 -5.84 2.72 -31.15
C ASN A 167 -5.51 3.49 -32.43
#